data_AF-A0A2C4NTP9-F1
#
_entry.id   AF-A0A2C4NTP9-F1
#
_cell.length_a   1.000
_cell.length_b   1.000
_cell.length_c   1.000
_cell.angle_alpha   90.00
_cell.angle_beta   90.00
_cell.angle_gamma   90.00
#
_symmetry.space_group_name_H-M   'P 1'
#
loop_
_entity.id
_entity.type
_entity.pdbx_description
1 polymer ?
#
loop_
_entity_poly.entity_id
_entity_poly.type
_entity_poly.pdbx_seq_one_letter_code
_entity_poly.pdbx_strand_id
1 'polypeptide(L)'
;MVYESPYEEFMFSLGEADRHCKSMSDIPLVVLAAGKKAFYSQAAQLKWLQLKRELLQLSSKNKFIIAEHSGHYIQKDEPHYIIVRP
;
A
#
# COMPACT_ATOMS: atom_id res chain seq x y z
N MET A 1 10.83 -6.30 -21.96
CA MET A 1 10.36 -7.23 -20.91
C MET A 1 11.00 -6.80 -19.61
N VAL A 2 10.21 -6.52 -18.57
CA VAL A 2 10.74 -6.30 -17.22
C VAL A 2 11.00 -7.69 -16.66
N TYR A 3 12.26 -8.02 -16.39
CA TYR A 3 12.61 -9.27 -15.71
C TYR A 3 12.30 -9.05 -14.22
N GLU A 4 11.40 -9.84 -13.65
CA GLU A 4 11.25 -9.85 -12.20
C GLU A 4 12.57 -10.31 -11.57
N SER A 5 12.93 -9.70 -10.44
CA SER A 5 14.16 -10.04 -9.72
C SER A 5 14.16 -11.55 -9.36
N PRO A 6 15.34 -12.21 -9.38
CA PRO A 6 15.46 -13.61 -8.97
C PRO A 6 14.81 -13.88 -7.60
N TYR A 7 14.28 -15.09 -7.43
CA TYR A 7 13.64 -15.53 -6.19
C TYR A 7 14.51 -15.26 -4.94
N GLU A 8 15.82 -15.49 -5.03
CA GLU A 8 16.75 -15.27 -3.92
C GLU A 8 16.84 -13.80 -3.51
N GLU A 9 16.90 -12.89 -4.48
CA GLU A 9 16.92 -11.44 -4.22
C GLU A 9 15.59 -10.97 -3.61
N PHE A 10 14.47 -11.51 -4.08
CA PHE A 10 13.15 -11.23 -3.48
C PHE A 10 13.09 -11.69 -2.00
N MET A 11 13.54 -12.91 -1.72
CA MET A 11 13.57 -13.45 -0.35
C MET A 11 14.53 -12.66 0.55
N PHE A 12 15.69 -12.26 0.03
CA PHE A 12 16.62 -11.40 0.73
C PHE A 12 15.98 -10.05 1.11
N SER A 13 15.32 -9.39 0.14
CA SER A 13 14.60 -8.13 0.40
C SER A 13 13.49 -8.29 1.43
N LEU A 14 12.78 -9.42 1.45
CA LEU A 14 11.74 -9.69 2.43
C LEU A 14 12.33 -9.84 3.84
N GLY A 15 13.47 -10.53 3.96
CA GLY A 15 14.20 -10.66 5.23
C GLY A 15 14.67 -9.31 5.77
N GLU A 16 15.16 -8.41 4.91
CA GLU A 16 15.58 -7.07 5.34
C GLU A 16 14.39 -6.21 5.82
N ALA A 17 13.22 -6.33 5.17
CA ALA A 17 12.02 -5.64 5.61
C ALA A 17 11.59 -6.07 7.02
N ASP A 18 11.62 -7.37 7.32
CA ASP A 18 11.30 -7.92 8.64
C ASP A 18 12.28 -7.45 9.74
N ARG A 19 13.57 -7.37 9.41
CA ARG A 19 14.61 -6.97 10.37
C ARG A 19 14.55 -5.50 10.75
N HIS A 20 14.24 -4.63 9.79
CA HIS A 20 14.39 -3.18 9.96
C HIS A 20 13.08 -2.42 10.17
N CYS A 21 11.93 -2.94 9.75
CA CYS A 21 10.67 -2.20 9.78
C CYS A 21 9.71 -2.74 10.86
N LYS A 22 10.06 -2.54 12.14
CA LYS A 22 9.19 -2.97 13.26
C LYS A 22 8.14 -1.92 13.64
N SER A 23 8.47 -0.64 13.53
CA SER A 23 7.57 0.48 13.83
C SER A 23 8.15 1.81 13.32
N MET A 24 7.25 2.72 12.96
CA MET A 24 7.48 4.14 12.69
C MET A 24 7.07 5.04 13.88
N SER A 25 6.78 4.44 15.05
CA SER A 25 6.43 5.14 16.30
C SER A 25 5.28 6.13 16.15
N ASP A 26 5.55 7.43 16.24
CA ASP A 26 4.56 8.51 16.20
C ASP A 26 4.67 9.39 14.93
N ILE A 27 5.47 8.94 13.95
CA ILE A 27 5.54 9.54 12.62
C ILE A 27 4.17 9.35 11.95
N PRO A 28 3.48 10.42 11.51
CA PRO A 28 2.19 10.28 10.84
C PRO A 28 2.25 9.42 9.59
N LEU A 29 1.38 8.41 9.50
CA LEU A 29 1.29 7.49 8.38
C LEU A 29 -0.11 7.54 7.75
N VAL A 30 -0.19 7.93 6.49
CA VAL A 30 -1.43 7.83 5.70
C VAL A 30 -1.26 6.74 4.66
N VAL A 31 -2.09 5.71 4.73
CA VAL A 31 -2.13 4.63 3.73
C VAL A 31 -3.35 4.85 2.82
N LEU A 32 -3.08 5.19 1.56
CA LEU A 32 -4.08 5.36 0.51
C LEU A 32 -4.12 4.11 -0.37
N ALA A 33 -5.30 3.49 -0.51
CA ALA A 33 -5.49 2.25 -1.25
C ALA A 33 -6.57 2.40 -2.34
N ALA A 34 -6.35 1.75 -3.48
CA ALA A 34 -7.30 1.71 -4.59
C ALA A 34 -8.51 0.83 -4.26
N GLY A 35 -9.72 1.33 -4.54
CA GLY A 35 -10.99 0.62 -4.34
C GLY A 35 -11.37 -0.33 -5.48
N LYS A 36 -10.88 -0.08 -6.70
CA LYS A 36 -11.21 -0.85 -7.91
C LYS A 36 -9.95 -1.26 -8.66
N LYS A 37 -9.10 -2.08 -8.04
CA LYS A 37 -7.94 -2.61 -8.75
C LYS A 37 -8.42 -3.57 -9.84
N ALA A 38 -8.31 -3.13 -11.10
CA ALA A 38 -8.67 -3.94 -12.26
C ALA A 38 -7.97 -5.31 -12.18
N PHE A 39 -8.68 -6.35 -12.61
CA PHE A 39 -8.21 -7.75 -12.67
C PHE A 39 -8.13 -8.51 -11.33
N TYR A 40 -8.66 -7.95 -10.23
CA TYR A 40 -8.76 -8.69 -8.97
C TYR A 40 -10.13 -9.36 -8.84
N SER A 41 -10.14 -10.62 -8.43
CA SER A 41 -11.35 -11.23 -7.87
C SER A 41 -11.75 -10.47 -6.60
N GLN A 42 -13.02 -10.59 -6.18
CA GLN A 42 -13.48 -9.96 -4.95
C GLN A 42 -12.64 -10.38 -3.73
N ALA A 43 -12.25 -11.65 -3.66
CA ALA A 43 -11.36 -12.16 -2.63
C ALA A 43 -9.96 -11.51 -2.67
N ALA A 44 -9.39 -11.33 -3.87
CA ALA A 44 -8.11 -10.65 -4.02
C ALA A 44 -8.18 -9.17 -3.63
N GLN A 45 -9.29 -8.48 -3.94
CA GLN A 45 -9.52 -7.10 -3.50
C GLN A 45 -9.64 -7.00 -1.97
N LEU A 46 -10.37 -7.91 -1.33
CA LEU A 46 -10.45 -7.97 0.13
C LEU A 46 -9.07 -8.21 0.76
N LYS A 47 -8.30 -9.17 0.22
CA LYS A 47 -6.95 -9.44 0.72
C LYS A 47 -6.02 -8.26 0.51
N TRP A 48 -6.12 -7.57 -0.62
CA TRP A 48 -5.38 -6.34 -0.88
C TRP A 48 -5.67 -5.26 0.16
N LEU A 49 -6.95 -4.98 0.44
CA LEU A 49 -7.34 -3.99 1.45
C LEU A 49 -6.88 -4.42 2.86
N GLN A 50 -6.94 -5.72 3.17
CA GLN A 50 -6.42 -6.25 4.43
C GLN A 50 -4.92 -5.96 4.58
N LEU A 51 -4.10 -6.33 3.60
CA LEU A 51 -2.65 -6.08 3.62
C LEU A 51 -2.33 -4.59 3.77
N LYS A 52 -3.10 -3.72 3.12
CA LYS A 52 -2.94 -2.26 3.29
C LYS A 52 -3.33 -1.77 4.68
N ARG A 53 -4.34 -2.37 5.32
CA ARG A 53 -4.70 -2.06 6.71
C ARG A 53 -3.65 -2.54 7.71
N GLU A 54 -3.00 -3.66 7.45
CA GLU A 54 -1.94 -4.19 8.33
C GLU A 54 -0.75 -3.21 8.45
N LEU A 55 -0.47 -2.40 7.41
CA LEU A 55 0.54 -1.34 7.46
C LEU A 55 0.27 -0.25 8.52
N LEU A 56 -1.00 -0.07 8.93
CA LEU A 56 -1.34 0.93 9.96
C LEU A 56 -0.69 0.62 11.31
N GLN A 57 -0.35 -0.65 11.56
CA GLN A 57 0.34 -1.08 12.79
C GLN A 57 1.75 -0.49 12.91
N LEU A 58 2.32 0.02 11.82
CA LEU A 58 3.62 0.67 11.86
C LEU A 58 3.60 1.97 12.67
N SER A 59 2.49 2.71 12.73
CA SER A 59 2.44 4.00 13.42
C SER A 59 1.24 4.13 14.35
N SER A 60 1.48 4.74 15.51
CA SER A 60 0.41 5.15 16.45
C SER A 60 -0.44 6.31 15.92
N LYS A 61 0.07 7.09 14.94
CA LYS A 61 -0.64 8.18 14.27
C LYS A 61 -0.90 7.80 12.83
N ASN A 62 -1.94 7.00 12.60
CA ASN A 62 -2.24 6.49 11.26
C ASN A 62 -3.63 6.91 10.74
N LYS A 63 -3.76 6.89 9.40
CA LYS A 63 -5.04 7.05 8.70
C LYS A 63 -5.09 6.11 7.51
N PHE A 64 -6.24 5.46 7.32
CA PHE A 64 -6.50 4.63 6.16
C PHE A 64 -7.57 5.27 5.28
N ILE A 65 -7.29 5.35 3.98
CA ILE A 65 -8.19 5.95 2.99
C ILE A 65 -8.33 4.98 1.82
N ILE A 66 -9.58 4.71 1.43
CA ILE A 66 -9.90 3.96 0.21
C ILE A 66 -10.38 4.97 -0.83
N ALA A 67 -9.72 4.96 -1.97
CA ALA A 67 -10.12 5.71 -3.16
C ALA A 67 -11.05 4.79 -3.99
N GLU A 68 -12.34 4.82 -3.64
CA GLU A 68 -13.36 3.85 -4.06
C GLU A 68 -13.53 3.73 -5.58
N HIS A 69 -13.15 4.76 -6.34
CA HIS A 69 -13.33 4.82 -7.79
C HIS A 69 -12.03 4.69 -8.58
N SER A 70 -10.91 4.43 -7.90
CA SER A 70 -9.59 4.34 -8.51
C SER A 70 -9.07 2.91 -8.68
N GLY A 71 -8.28 2.72 -9.73
CA GLY A 71 -7.45 1.55 -9.96
C GLY A 71 -6.02 1.77 -9.48
N HIS A 72 -5.04 1.18 -10.16
CA HIS A 72 -3.64 1.25 -9.72
C HIS A 72 -3.08 2.68 -9.67
N TYR A 73 -3.56 3.56 -10.55
CA TYR A 73 -3.08 4.93 -10.69
C TYR A 73 -4.01 5.92 -10.01
N ILE A 74 -4.10 5.86 -8.67
CA ILE A 74 -4.98 6.72 -7.85
C ILE A 74 -4.77 8.21 -8.16
N GLN A 75 -3.53 8.62 -8.38
CA GLN A 75 -3.20 10.00 -8.74
C GLN A 75 -3.79 10.47 -10.08
N LYS A 76 -4.14 9.55 -10.97
CA LYS A 76 -4.81 9.85 -12.25
C LYS A 76 -6.33 9.72 -12.12
N ASP A 77 -6.78 8.67 -11.44
CA ASP A 77 -8.21 8.33 -11.35
C ASP A 77 -8.97 9.23 -10.36
N GLU A 78 -8.36 9.52 -9.20
CA GLU A 78 -8.93 10.33 -8.12
C GLU A 78 -7.88 11.32 -7.57
N PRO A 79 -7.43 12.30 -8.39
CA PRO A 79 -6.31 13.20 -8.04
C PRO A 79 -6.55 14.03 -6.78
N HIS A 80 -7.81 14.25 -6.39
CA HIS A 80 -8.19 15.00 -5.20
C HIS A 80 -7.64 14.39 -3.88
N TYR A 81 -7.28 13.10 -3.87
CA TYR A 81 -6.57 12.49 -2.73
C TYR A 81 -5.09 12.86 -2.64
N ILE A 82 -4.48 13.33 -3.73
CA ILE A 82 -3.04 13.63 -3.84
C ILE A 82 -2.77 15.14 -3.87
N ILE A 83 -3.75 15.95 -4.23
CA ILE A 83 -3.60 17.41 -4.27
C ILE A 83 -3.35 17.94 -2.85
N VAL A 84 -2.10 18.26 -2.56
CA VAL A 84 -1.69 19.07 -1.42
C VAL A 84 -1.98 20.52 -1.80
N ARG A 85 -2.96 21.15 -1.15
CA ARG A 85 -3.08 22.62 -1.25
C ARG A 85 -1.90 23.23 -0.47
N PRO A 86 -1.17 24.19 -1.06
CA PRO A 86 -0.09 24.90 -0.37
C PRO A 86 -0.60 25.70 0.83
#